data_AF-A4U4V1-F1
#
_entry.id   AF-A4U4V1-F1
#
_cell.length_a   1.000
_cell.length_b   1.000
_cell.length_c   1.000
_cell.angle_alpha   90.00
_cell.angle_beta   90.00
_cell.angle_gamma   90.00
#
_symmetry.space_group_name_H-M   'P 1'
#
loop_
_entity.id
_entity.type
_entity.pdbx_description
1 polymer ?
#
loop_
_entity_poly.entity_id
_entity_poly.type
_entity_poly.pdbx_seq_one_letter_code
_entity_poly.pdbx_strand_id
1 'polypeptide(L)'
;MSSNEAPAGAKACEAIANTMIGHFTTRLEVEAAKRGALSAADIRQLAESFMEIEFTRFQSTYRRSYDTCSATREAKQWESTRKRPFDRVLMKSFAHLFPPRQGDDGGQGLLSRRVIPGFNLAIDKMIGPALYEQCQRKSQAILDRHRANSGHDWDAIHADPETHALTNDVLIVVAHYFANFQRRREWFLALVNSHLAKAGSEAADAHWQLTEHGFAELMRALFADLRAALIASPLVLRRRYGDHTVETVEAFLQRLERE
;
A
#
# COMPACT_ATOMS: atom_id res chain seq x y z
N MET A 1 -28.77 27.47 -0.05
CA MET A 1 -27.75 27.29 -1.10
C MET A 1 -27.25 25.86 -0.99
N SER A 2 -27.79 24.96 -1.82
CA SER A 2 -27.44 23.53 -1.78
C SER A 2 -26.17 23.33 -2.59
N SER A 3 -25.10 22.90 -1.93
CA SER A 3 -23.85 22.49 -2.57
C SER A 3 -24.14 21.29 -3.49
N ASN A 4 -24.05 21.53 -4.79
CA ASN A 4 -24.16 20.50 -5.82
C ASN A 4 -22.86 19.68 -5.83
N GLU A 5 -22.70 18.77 -4.86
CA GLU A 5 -21.60 17.82 -4.85
C GLU A 5 -21.79 16.84 -6.00
N ALA A 6 -20.85 16.84 -6.95
CA ALA A 6 -20.83 15.89 -8.05
C ALA A 6 -20.78 14.45 -7.49
N PRO A 7 -21.54 13.50 -8.06
CA PRO A 7 -21.53 12.12 -7.58
C PRO A 7 -20.11 11.54 -7.69
N ALA A 8 -19.69 10.79 -6.67
CA ALA A 8 -18.38 10.13 -6.59
C ALA A 8 -18.52 8.59 -6.58
N GLY A 9 -17.48 7.90 -7.04
CA GLY A 9 -17.42 6.42 -7.02
C GLY A 9 -18.39 5.75 -8.01
N ALA A 10 -19.02 4.63 -7.61
CA ALA A 10 -19.91 3.85 -8.48
C ALA A 10 -21.08 4.67 -9.08
N LYS A 11 -21.62 5.63 -8.31
CA LYS A 11 -22.67 6.54 -8.77
C LYS A 11 -22.21 7.52 -9.85
N ALA A 12 -20.92 7.86 -9.86
CA ALA A 12 -20.33 8.69 -10.90
C ALA A 12 -20.23 7.91 -12.22
N CYS A 13 -19.79 6.66 -12.16
CA CYS A 13 -19.76 5.77 -13.33
C CYS A 13 -21.16 5.52 -13.90
N GLU A 14 -22.15 5.32 -13.02
CA GLU A 14 -23.56 5.16 -13.40
C GLU A 14 -24.13 6.43 -14.07
N ALA A 15 -23.84 7.61 -13.53
CA ALA A 15 -24.27 8.88 -14.12
C ALA A 15 -23.65 9.13 -15.51
N ILE A 16 -22.37 8.80 -15.69
CA ILE A 16 -21.68 8.93 -16.99
C ILE A 16 -22.29 7.95 -18.01
N ALA A 17 -22.52 6.70 -17.63
CA ALA A 17 -23.14 5.70 -18.51
C ALA A 17 -24.55 6.12 -18.95
N ASN A 18 -25.38 6.58 -18.00
CA ASN A 18 -26.73 7.07 -18.29
C ASN A 18 -26.72 8.29 -19.22
N THR A 19 -25.76 9.19 -19.03
CA THR A 19 -25.60 10.37 -19.90
C THR A 19 -25.20 9.96 -21.32
N MET A 20 -24.25 9.03 -21.47
CA MET A 20 -23.85 8.52 -22.79
C MET A 20 -24.99 7.81 -23.52
N ILE A 21 -25.73 6.94 -22.83
CA ILE A 21 -26.88 6.24 -23.41
C ILE A 21 -27.97 7.24 -23.81
N GLY A 22 -28.26 8.25 -22.99
CA GLY A 22 -29.23 9.29 -23.29
C GLY A 22 -28.86 10.12 -24.51
N HIS A 23 -27.59 10.54 -24.62
CA HIS A 23 -27.07 11.28 -25.78
C HIS A 23 -27.15 10.45 -27.07
N PHE A 24 -26.79 9.17 -27.01
CA PHE A 24 -26.88 8.29 -28.16
C PHE A 24 -28.34 8.08 -28.61
N THR A 25 -29.24 7.87 -27.65
CA THR A 25 -30.69 7.73 -27.91
C THR A 25 -31.24 8.99 -28.59
N THR A 26 -30.91 10.17 -28.07
CA THR A 26 -31.30 11.45 -28.67
C THR A 26 -30.78 11.59 -30.11
N ARG A 27 -29.55 11.11 -30.37
CA ARG A 27 -28.96 11.14 -31.72
C ARG A 27 -29.70 10.22 -32.69
N LEU A 28 -30.11 9.04 -32.23
CA LEU A 28 -30.94 8.11 -33.02
C LEU A 28 -32.30 8.72 -33.35
N GLU A 29 -32.96 9.37 -32.39
CA GLU A 29 -34.24 10.05 -32.61
C GLU A 29 -34.15 11.14 -33.67
N VAL A 30 -33.10 11.99 -33.60
CA VAL A 30 -32.88 13.07 -34.57
C VAL A 30 -32.64 12.53 -35.98
N GLU A 31 -31.83 11.48 -36.12
CA GLU A 31 -31.54 10.91 -37.45
C GLU A 31 -32.71 10.09 -38.01
N ALA A 32 -33.48 9.41 -37.15
CA ALA A 32 -34.73 8.77 -37.54
C ALA A 32 -35.76 9.79 -38.02
N ALA A 33 -35.89 10.94 -37.35
CA ALA A 33 -36.79 12.01 -37.76
C ALA A 33 -36.43 12.62 -39.13
N LYS A 34 -35.15 12.65 -39.49
CA LYS A 34 -34.68 13.13 -40.80
C LYS A 34 -34.88 12.13 -41.93
N ARG A 35 -34.68 10.84 -41.65
CA ARG A 35 -34.63 9.78 -42.67
C ARG A 35 -35.92 8.93 -42.74
N GLY A 36 -36.84 9.12 -41.80
CA GLY A 36 -38.07 8.34 -41.65
C GLY A 36 -37.84 6.99 -40.96
N ALA A 37 -36.77 6.26 -41.32
CA ALA A 37 -36.37 5.02 -40.66
C ALA A 37 -34.83 4.87 -40.65
N LEU A 38 -34.30 4.12 -39.68
CA LEU A 38 -32.89 3.77 -39.59
C LEU A 38 -32.73 2.26 -39.79
N SER A 39 -31.82 1.86 -40.68
CA SER A 39 -31.44 0.45 -40.82
C SER A 39 -30.44 0.05 -39.72
N ALA A 40 -30.25 -1.26 -39.54
CA ALA A 40 -29.22 -1.77 -38.63
C ALA A 40 -27.79 -1.30 -39.02
N ALA A 41 -27.53 -1.06 -40.31
CA ALA A 41 -26.26 -0.52 -40.78
C ALA A 41 -26.08 0.95 -40.38
N ASP A 42 -27.14 1.76 -40.52
CA ASP A 42 -27.14 3.17 -40.09
C ASP A 42 -26.89 3.29 -38.59
N ILE A 43 -27.52 2.44 -37.78
CA ILE A 43 -27.35 2.44 -36.32
C ILE A 43 -25.90 2.12 -35.93
N ARG A 44 -25.27 1.13 -36.59
CA ARG A 44 -23.85 0.80 -36.32
C ARG A 44 -22.92 1.94 -36.68
N GLN A 45 -23.10 2.55 -37.85
CA GLN A 45 -22.29 3.69 -38.28
C GLN A 45 -22.46 4.91 -37.35
N LEU A 46 -23.70 5.15 -36.88
CA LEU A 46 -23.97 6.18 -35.89
C LEU A 46 -23.32 5.86 -34.53
N ALA A 47 -23.32 4.60 -34.11
CA ALA A 47 -22.67 4.18 -32.87
C ALA A 47 -21.15 4.38 -32.94
N GLU A 48 -20.51 3.98 -34.04
CA GLU A 48 -19.06 4.14 -34.24
C GLU A 48 -18.65 5.62 -34.23
N SER A 49 -19.34 6.46 -35.01
CA SER A 49 -19.06 7.90 -35.04
C SER A 49 -19.36 8.61 -33.71
N PHE A 50 -20.42 8.20 -33.01
CA PHE A 50 -20.75 8.72 -31.68
C PHE A 50 -19.67 8.37 -30.67
N MET A 51 -19.18 7.12 -30.69
CA MET A 51 -18.12 6.67 -29.79
C MET A 51 -16.80 7.42 -30.02
N GLU A 52 -16.39 7.70 -31.26
CA GLU A 52 -15.17 8.47 -31.54
C GLU A 52 -15.22 9.90 -31.00
N ILE A 53 -16.36 10.59 -31.17
CA ILE A 53 -16.56 11.98 -30.74
C ILE A 53 -16.69 12.06 -29.22
N GLU A 54 -17.51 11.21 -28.63
CA GLU A 54 -17.82 11.26 -27.20
C GLU A 54 -16.71 10.66 -26.34
N PHE A 55 -15.92 9.71 -26.85
CA PHE A 55 -14.73 9.21 -26.14
C PHE A 55 -13.76 10.34 -25.80
N THR A 56 -13.49 11.23 -26.77
CA THR A 56 -12.61 12.39 -26.56
C THR A 56 -13.21 13.38 -25.56
N ARG A 57 -14.53 13.62 -25.63
CA ARG A 57 -15.24 14.58 -24.77
C ARG A 57 -15.33 14.12 -23.31
N PHE A 58 -15.58 12.84 -23.09
CA PHE A 58 -15.74 12.28 -21.75
C PHE A 58 -14.45 11.73 -21.16
N GLN A 59 -13.34 11.64 -21.90
CA GLN A 59 -12.05 11.12 -21.42
C GLN A 59 -11.59 11.77 -20.11
N SER A 60 -11.69 13.10 -20.01
CA SER A 60 -11.33 13.85 -18.81
C SER A 60 -12.25 13.55 -17.61
N THR A 61 -13.53 13.33 -17.87
CA THR A 61 -14.54 13.02 -16.87
C THR A 61 -14.41 11.58 -16.36
N TYR A 62 -14.16 10.63 -17.27
CA TYR A 62 -13.82 9.25 -16.92
C TYR A 62 -12.56 9.18 -16.07
N ARG A 63 -11.49 9.89 -16.48
CA ARG A 63 -10.24 9.94 -15.74
C ARG A 63 -10.43 10.52 -14.34
N ARG A 64 -11.17 11.63 -14.22
CA ARG A 64 -11.50 12.24 -12.91
C ARG A 64 -12.32 11.31 -12.01
N SER A 65 -13.34 10.64 -12.56
CA SER A 65 -14.17 9.68 -11.83
C SER A 65 -13.35 8.47 -11.36
N TYR A 66 -12.50 7.94 -12.24
CA TYR A 66 -11.54 6.88 -11.94
C TYR A 66 -10.55 7.30 -10.85
N ASP A 67 -9.95 8.49 -10.98
CA ASP A 67 -9.01 9.04 -10.00
C ASP A 67 -9.68 9.25 -8.64
N THR A 68 -10.91 9.75 -8.60
CA THR A 68 -11.67 9.93 -7.35
C THR A 68 -12.06 8.60 -6.72
N CYS A 69 -12.48 7.62 -7.53
CA CYS A 69 -12.80 6.27 -7.07
C CYS A 69 -11.56 5.56 -6.51
N SER A 70 -10.41 5.70 -7.19
CA SER A 70 -9.13 5.19 -6.71
C SER A 70 -8.69 5.88 -5.42
N ALA A 71 -8.77 7.21 -5.31
CA ALA A 71 -8.45 7.96 -4.09
C ALA A 71 -9.35 7.56 -2.91
N THR A 72 -10.64 7.31 -3.14
CA THR A 72 -11.58 6.86 -2.10
C THR A 72 -11.29 5.42 -1.67
N ARG A 73 -10.94 4.53 -2.62
CA ARG A 73 -10.52 3.16 -2.34
C ARG A 73 -9.21 3.12 -1.57
N GLU A 74 -8.28 4.00 -1.91
CA GLU A 74 -6.99 4.17 -1.23
C GLU A 74 -7.16 4.78 0.16
N ALA A 75 -8.02 5.78 0.36
CA ALA A 75 -8.35 6.31 1.69
C ALA A 75 -8.92 5.20 2.61
N LYS A 76 -9.77 4.32 2.06
CA LYS A 76 -10.21 3.10 2.77
C LYS A 76 -9.08 2.10 3.00
N GLN A 77 -8.10 2.02 2.10
CA GLN A 77 -6.89 1.20 2.28
C GLN A 77 -6.02 1.75 3.42
N TRP A 78 -5.86 3.07 3.55
CA TRP A 78 -5.16 3.73 4.66
C TRP A 78 -5.87 3.53 6.01
N GLU A 79 -7.20 3.61 6.04
CA GLU A 79 -7.98 3.19 7.21
C GLU A 79 -7.85 1.68 7.47
N SER A 80 -7.69 0.85 6.44
CA SER A 80 -7.51 -0.60 6.59
C SER A 80 -6.12 -0.98 7.11
N THR A 81 -5.06 -0.23 6.78
CA THR A 81 -3.71 -0.46 7.34
C THR A 81 -3.70 -0.14 8.84
N ARG A 82 -4.47 0.86 9.29
CA ARG A 82 -4.71 1.09 10.73
C ARG A 82 -5.50 -0.05 11.39
N LYS A 83 -6.21 -0.88 10.61
CA LYS A 83 -6.96 -2.07 11.05
C LYS A 83 -6.18 -3.38 10.91
N ARG A 84 -4.93 -3.36 10.42
CA ARG A 84 -4.07 -4.55 10.31
C ARG A 84 -3.04 -4.54 11.43
N PRO A 85 -3.25 -5.29 12.52
CA PRO A 85 -2.41 -5.23 13.70
C PRO A 85 -0.93 -5.51 13.41
N PHE A 86 -0.65 -6.50 12.57
CA PHE A 86 0.72 -6.90 12.27
C PHE A 86 1.49 -5.83 11.48
N ASP A 87 0.85 -5.19 10.52
CA ASP A 87 1.47 -4.11 9.74
C ASP A 87 1.90 -2.97 10.66
N ARG A 88 1.04 -2.62 11.62
CA ARG A 88 1.31 -1.57 12.59
C ARG A 88 2.42 -1.96 13.58
N VAL A 89 2.46 -3.22 13.99
CA VAL A 89 3.56 -3.76 14.81
C VAL A 89 4.90 -3.58 14.10
N LEU A 90 5.01 -4.00 12.83
CA LEU A 90 6.24 -3.86 12.05
C LEU A 90 6.62 -2.40 11.78
N MET A 91 5.64 -1.55 11.51
CA MET A 91 5.88 -0.15 11.16
C MET A 91 6.53 0.66 12.29
N LYS A 92 6.33 0.29 13.56
CA LYS A 92 6.94 1.00 14.70
C LYS A 92 8.47 1.04 14.60
N SER A 93 9.10 -0.03 14.11
CA SER A 93 10.56 -0.14 14.01
C SER A 93 11.18 0.94 13.13
N PHE A 94 10.45 1.47 12.15
CA PHE A 94 10.95 2.50 11.22
C PHE A 94 10.08 3.75 11.15
N ALA A 95 9.10 3.90 12.05
CA ALA A 95 8.16 5.03 12.04
C ALA A 95 8.86 6.40 12.16
N HIS A 96 9.97 6.46 12.90
CA HIS A 96 10.81 7.64 13.08
C HIS A 96 11.46 8.17 11.79
N LEU A 97 11.49 7.38 10.72
CA LEU A 97 11.98 7.81 9.41
C LEU A 97 10.92 8.58 8.61
N PHE A 98 9.65 8.52 8.99
CA PHE A 98 8.59 9.31 8.35
C PHE A 98 8.62 10.77 8.80
N PRO A 99 8.00 11.71 8.06
CA PRO A 99 7.88 13.09 8.53
C PRO A 99 7.01 13.16 9.80
N PRO A 100 7.20 14.16 10.67
CA PRO A 100 6.43 14.26 11.90
C PRO A 100 4.95 14.51 11.61
N ARG A 101 4.07 13.90 12.39
CA ARG A 101 2.62 14.16 12.36
C ARG A 101 2.10 14.16 13.79
N GLN A 102 1.06 14.96 14.07
CA GLN A 102 0.46 14.96 15.40
C GLN A 102 -0.01 13.55 15.80
N GLY A 103 0.48 13.10 16.95
CA GLY A 103 0.07 11.83 17.56
C GLY A 103 0.72 10.58 16.93
N ASP A 104 1.85 10.70 16.24
CA ASP A 104 2.64 9.54 15.81
C ASP A 104 4.16 9.71 16.02
N ASP A 105 4.90 8.61 15.83
CA ASP A 105 6.34 8.51 16.05
C ASP A 105 7.19 9.11 14.90
N GLY A 106 6.62 9.95 14.04
CA GLY A 106 7.35 10.53 12.90
C GLY A 106 8.52 11.42 13.33
N GLY A 107 9.57 11.46 12.52
CA GLY A 107 10.81 12.20 12.76
C GLY A 107 11.42 12.80 11.49
N GLN A 108 12.52 12.22 11.01
CA GLN A 108 13.46 12.86 10.09
C GLN A 108 12.90 13.17 8.69
N GLY A 109 11.78 12.56 8.30
CA GLY A 109 11.18 12.77 6.99
C GLY A 109 11.96 12.16 5.82
N LEU A 110 12.84 11.20 6.09
CA LEU A 110 13.61 10.46 5.07
C LEU A 110 12.68 9.63 4.17
N LEU A 111 11.65 9.00 4.75
CA LEU A 111 10.68 8.19 4.04
C LEU A 111 9.37 8.96 3.85
N SER A 112 8.74 8.81 2.68
CA SER A 112 7.33 9.16 2.52
C SER A 112 6.46 8.04 3.06
N ARG A 113 5.37 8.40 3.76
CA ARG A 113 4.33 7.43 4.16
C ARG A 113 3.74 6.70 2.96
N ARG A 114 3.79 7.29 1.76
CA ARG A 114 3.33 6.65 0.51
C ARG A 114 3.97 5.28 0.25
N VAL A 115 5.11 4.97 0.89
CA VAL A 115 5.81 3.68 0.85
C VAL A 115 5.02 2.52 1.48
N ILE A 116 4.14 2.81 2.44
CA ILE A 116 3.52 1.80 3.33
C ILE A 116 2.77 0.69 2.57
N PRO A 117 1.90 0.98 1.57
CA PRO A 117 1.18 -0.07 0.86
C PRO A 117 2.12 -1.02 0.11
N GLY A 118 3.13 -0.45 -0.58
CA GLY A 118 4.15 -1.23 -1.27
C GLY A 118 5.01 -2.07 -0.31
N PHE A 119 5.36 -1.52 0.85
CA PHE A 119 6.08 -2.23 1.90
C PHE A 119 5.28 -3.44 2.43
N ASN A 120 4.01 -3.24 2.82
CA ASN A 120 3.19 -4.33 3.35
C ASN A 120 2.99 -5.44 2.29
N LEU A 121 2.83 -5.06 1.02
CA LEU A 121 2.75 -6.02 -0.09
C LEU A 121 4.08 -6.78 -0.28
N ALA A 122 5.22 -6.11 -0.13
CA ALA A 122 6.52 -6.77 -0.20
C ALA A 122 6.69 -7.78 0.93
N ILE A 123 6.32 -7.42 2.16
CA ILE A 123 6.36 -8.33 3.32
C ILE A 123 5.47 -9.55 3.07
N ASP A 124 4.22 -9.37 2.66
CA ASP A 124 3.29 -10.46 2.31
C ASP A 124 3.89 -11.40 1.24
N LYS A 125 4.49 -10.84 0.18
CA LYS A 125 5.15 -11.64 -0.86
C LYS A 125 6.41 -12.36 -0.40
N MET A 126 7.14 -11.83 0.57
CA MET A 126 8.36 -12.45 1.10
C MET A 126 8.06 -13.59 2.06
N ILE A 127 7.10 -13.40 2.96
CA ILE A 127 6.79 -14.39 4.01
C ILE A 127 5.67 -15.35 3.62
N GLY A 128 4.89 -15.00 2.60
CA GLY A 128 3.77 -15.78 2.08
C GLY A 128 2.46 -15.55 2.85
N PRO A 129 1.32 -15.76 2.19
CA PRO A 129 0.00 -15.37 2.72
C PRO A 129 -0.38 -16.14 3.99
N ALA A 130 -0.01 -17.42 4.10
CA ALA A 130 -0.33 -18.24 5.27
C ALA A 130 0.37 -17.74 6.54
N LEU A 131 1.67 -17.41 6.44
CA LEU A 131 2.43 -16.85 7.56
C LEU A 131 1.97 -15.42 7.85
N TYR A 132 1.70 -14.61 6.82
CA TYR A 132 1.18 -13.27 6.98
C TYR A 132 -0.15 -13.25 7.75
N GLU A 133 -1.12 -14.10 7.38
CA GLU A 133 -2.38 -14.25 8.12
C GLU A 133 -2.17 -14.74 9.56
N GLN A 134 -1.24 -15.67 9.78
CA GLN A 134 -0.89 -16.11 11.13
C GLN A 134 -0.36 -14.94 11.97
N CYS A 135 0.50 -14.10 11.39
CA CYS A 135 1.01 -12.91 12.06
C CYS A 135 -0.11 -11.93 12.40
N GLN A 136 -1.05 -11.68 11.47
CA GLN A 136 -2.22 -10.83 11.73
C GLN A 136 -3.04 -11.35 12.92
N ARG A 137 -3.32 -12.66 12.97
CA ARG A 137 -4.07 -13.27 14.09
C ARG A 137 -3.34 -13.15 15.43
N LYS A 138 -2.02 -13.44 15.45
CA LYS A 138 -1.20 -13.31 16.66
C LYS A 138 -1.14 -11.87 17.15
N SER A 139 -0.88 -10.92 16.25
CA SER A 139 -0.88 -9.49 16.60
C SER A 139 -2.25 -9.03 17.10
N GLN A 140 -3.36 -9.50 16.53
CA GLN A 140 -4.69 -9.18 17.05
C GLN A 140 -4.88 -9.68 18.49
N ALA A 141 -4.46 -10.91 18.79
CA ALA A 141 -4.57 -11.47 20.14
C ALA A 141 -3.74 -10.66 21.16
N ILE A 142 -2.56 -10.17 20.77
CA ILE A 142 -1.74 -9.29 21.60
C ILE A 142 -2.46 -7.95 21.83
N LEU A 143 -3.01 -7.34 20.77
CA LEU A 143 -3.78 -6.09 20.88
C LEU A 143 -4.99 -6.23 21.83
N ASP A 144 -5.69 -7.35 21.76
CA ASP A 144 -6.86 -7.62 22.62
C ASP A 144 -6.46 -7.76 24.09
N ARG A 145 -5.27 -8.35 24.37
CA ARG A 145 -4.69 -8.47 25.73
C ARG A 145 -4.33 -7.10 26.33
N HIS A 146 -3.84 -6.18 25.50
CA HIS A 146 -3.41 -4.82 25.90
C HIS A 146 -4.48 -3.75 25.64
N ARG A 147 -5.75 -4.16 25.56
CA ARG A 147 -6.87 -3.23 25.38
C ARG A 147 -7.14 -2.46 26.66
N ALA A 148 -7.08 -1.14 26.58
CA ALA A 148 -7.43 -0.20 27.65
C ALA A 148 -8.78 0.48 27.37
N ASN A 149 -9.32 1.17 28.38
CA ASN A 149 -10.61 1.85 28.29
C ASN A 149 -10.68 2.94 27.20
N SER A 150 -9.53 3.51 26.80
CA SER A 150 -9.40 4.58 25.81
C SER A 150 -8.81 4.14 24.46
N GLY A 151 -8.52 2.85 24.27
CA GLY A 151 -7.88 2.33 23.06
C GLY A 151 -6.83 1.27 23.36
N HIS A 152 -5.83 1.13 22.48
CA HIS A 152 -4.70 0.23 22.68
C HIS A 152 -3.50 0.99 23.23
N ASP A 153 -2.88 0.47 24.28
CA ASP A 153 -1.58 0.94 24.76
C ASP A 153 -0.49 0.40 23.83
N TRP A 154 -0.09 1.22 22.86
CA TRP A 154 0.89 0.82 21.84
C TRP A 154 2.27 0.59 22.44
N ASP A 155 2.66 1.33 23.47
CA ASP A 155 3.96 1.16 24.10
C ASP A 155 4.01 -0.19 24.83
N ALA A 156 2.94 -0.56 25.55
CA ALA A 156 2.82 -1.89 26.16
C ALA A 156 2.79 -3.01 25.12
N ILE A 157 2.08 -2.84 24.00
CA ILE A 157 2.05 -3.81 22.89
C ILE A 157 3.44 -4.03 22.31
N HIS A 158 4.19 -2.94 22.06
CA HIS A 158 5.52 -3.02 21.49
C HIS A 158 6.54 -3.59 22.48
N ALA A 159 6.33 -3.43 23.78
CA ALA A 159 7.15 -4.05 24.83
C ALA A 159 6.77 -5.52 25.13
N ASP A 160 5.67 -6.04 24.57
CA ASP A 160 5.26 -7.44 24.78
C ASP A 160 6.32 -8.40 24.18
N PRO A 161 6.86 -9.35 24.96
CA PRO A 161 7.84 -10.32 24.46
C PRO A 161 7.34 -11.15 23.26
N GLU A 162 6.04 -11.40 23.17
CA GLU A 162 5.41 -12.09 22.05
C GLU A 162 5.42 -11.23 20.78
N THR A 163 5.28 -9.90 20.91
CA THR A 163 5.45 -8.96 19.80
C THR A 163 6.88 -9.01 19.27
N HIS A 164 7.88 -8.95 20.15
CA HIS A 164 9.28 -9.06 19.76
C HIS A 164 9.60 -10.40 19.10
N ALA A 165 9.11 -11.51 19.67
CA ALA A 165 9.31 -12.83 19.09
C ALA A 165 8.67 -12.96 17.71
N LEU A 166 7.45 -12.47 17.53
CA LEU A 166 6.74 -12.48 16.25
C LEU A 166 7.46 -11.67 15.19
N THR A 167 7.89 -10.45 15.53
CA THR A 167 8.66 -9.60 14.62
C THR A 167 9.96 -10.28 14.23
N ASN A 168 10.70 -10.84 15.19
CA ASN A 168 11.94 -11.56 14.90
C ASN A 168 11.71 -12.76 13.97
N ASP A 169 10.72 -13.61 14.23
CA ASP A 169 10.40 -14.77 13.39
C ASP A 169 10.17 -14.34 11.91
N VAL A 170 9.47 -13.22 11.70
CA VAL A 170 9.25 -12.64 10.36
C VAL A 170 10.54 -12.13 9.75
N LEU A 171 11.34 -11.39 10.51
CA LEU A 171 12.60 -10.80 10.02
C LEU A 171 13.64 -11.87 9.66
N ILE A 172 13.62 -13.04 10.32
CA ILE A 172 14.42 -14.20 9.89
C ILE A 172 14.05 -14.61 8.46
N VAL A 173 12.75 -14.76 8.15
CA VAL A 173 12.29 -15.13 6.81
C VAL A 173 12.65 -14.05 5.79
N VAL A 174 12.47 -12.78 6.16
CA VAL A 174 12.85 -11.65 5.30
C VAL A 174 14.36 -11.69 5.01
N ALA A 175 15.23 -11.89 6.00
CA ALA A 175 16.67 -12.00 5.77
C ALA A 175 17.03 -13.12 4.78
N HIS A 176 16.40 -14.29 4.89
CA HIS A 176 16.61 -15.41 3.95
C HIS A 176 16.15 -15.06 2.54
N TYR A 177 15.07 -14.30 2.39
CA TYR A 177 14.60 -13.85 1.09
C TYR A 177 15.68 -13.04 0.34
N PHE A 178 16.52 -12.31 1.07
CA PHE A 178 17.62 -11.50 0.55
C PHE A 178 18.95 -12.26 0.36
N ALA A 179 18.95 -13.60 0.32
CA ALA A 179 20.16 -14.38 0.04
C ALA A 179 20.88 -13.95 -1.27
N ASN A 180 20.11 -13.56 -2.29
CA ASN A 180 20.63 -12.82 -3.45
C ASN A 180 20.31 -11.33 -3.29
N PHE A 181 21.12 -10.65 -2.47
CA PHE A 181 20.82 -9.31 -1.98
C PHE A 181 20.52 -8.30 -3.08
N GLN A 182 21.39 -8.20 -4.09
CA GLN A 182 21.27 -7.21 -5.17
C GLN A 182 19.95 -7.37 -5.94
N ARG A 183 19.70 -8.58 -6.45
CA ARG A 183 18.48 -8.88 -7.22
C ARG A 183 17.22 -8.67 -6.39
N ARG A 184 17.27 -8.99 -5.10
CA ARG A 184 16.11 -8.91 -4.20
C ARG A 184 15.84 -7.48 -3.73
N ARG A 185 16.88 -6.65 -3.58
CA ARG A 185 16.75 -5.20 -3.37
C ARG A 185 16.11 -4.55 -4.59
N GLU A 186 16.60 -4.84 -5.79
CA GLU A 186 16.03 -4.31 -7.04
C GLU A 186 14.55 -4.70 -7.17
N TRP A 187 14.21 -5.95 -6.90
CA TRP A 187 12.81 -6.41 -6.84
C TRP A 187 11.99 -5.63 -5.82
N PHE A 188 12.51 -5.43 -4.61
CA PHE A 188 11.82 -4.72 -3.54
C PHE A 188 11.55 -3.27 -3.93
N LEU A 189 12.57 -2.56 -4.42
CA LEU A 189 12.46 -1.18 -4.88
C LEU A 189 11.42 -1.05 -6.00
N ALA A 190 11.47 -1.92 -7.00
CA ALA A 190 10.52 -1.91 -8.11
C ALA A 190 9.08 -2.18 -7.64
N LEU A 191 8.89 -3.15 -6.75
CA LEU A 191 7.57 -3.48 -6.21
C LEU A 191 7.01 -2.32 -5.36
N VAL A 192 7.82 -1.76 -4.47
CA VAL A 192 7.39 -0.66 -3.60
C VAL A 192 7.07 0.59 -4.41
N ASN A 193 7.95 0.98 -5.34
CA ASN A 193 7.77 2.18 -6.15
C ASN A 193 6.57 2.08 -7.12
N SER A 194 6.24 0.88 -7.59
CA SER A 194 5.02 0.65 -8.39
C SER A 194 3.72 0.64 -7.58
N HIS A 195 3.82 0.61 -6.25
CA HIS A 195 2.68 0.54 -5.33
C HIS A 195 2.70 1.68 -4.29
N LEU A 196 3.36 2.80 -4.60
CA LEU A 196 3.24 4.00 -3.78
C LEU A 196 1.79 4.48 -3.79
N ALA A 197 1.27 4.85 -2.63
CA ALA A 197 -0.01 5.56 -2.58
C ALA A 197 0.04 6.81 -3.45
N LYS A 198 -1.09 7.25 -4.01
CA LYS A 198 -1.11 8.48 -4.79
C LYS A 198 -0.75 9.68 -3.91
N ALA A 199 0.02 10.59 -4.48
CA ALA A 199 0.26 11.87 -3.85
C ALA A 199 -0.99 12.76 -3.95
N GLY A 200 -1.18 13.65 -2.98
CA GLY A 200 -2.10 14.77 -3.14
C GLY A 200 -1.64 15.66 -4.30
N SER A 201 -2.56 16.39 -4.92
CA SER A 201 -2.29 17.24 -6.10
C SER A 201 -1.18 18.28 -5.91
N GLU A 202 -0.89 18.65 -4.65
CA GLU A 202 0.16 19.61 -4.28
C GLU A 202 1.09 19.06 -3.18
N ALA A 203 1.12 17.74 -2.98
CA ALA A 203 1.94 17.17 -1.94
C ALA A 203 3.44 17.30 -2.28
N ALA A 204 4.24 17.76 -1.32
CA ALA A 204 5.69 17.93 -1.50
C ALA A 204 6.41 16.62 -1.87
N ASP A 205 5.83 15.47 -1.53
CA ASP A 205 6.36 14.15 -1.82
C ASP A 205 5.80 13.54 -3.12
N ALA A 206 5.19 14.34 -4.02
CA ALA A 206 4.55 13.84 -5.23
C ALA A 206 5.47 13.02 -6.15
N HIS A 207 6.73 13.45 -6.27
CA HIS A 207 7.75 12.78 -7.06
C HIS A 207 8.66 11.87 -6.22
N TRP A 208 8.36 11.71 -4.93
CA TRP A 208 9.16 10.87 -4.04
C TRP A 208 9.11 9.41 -4.50
N GLN A 209 10.26 8.75 -4.47
CA GLN A 209 10.42 7.33 -4.69
C GLN A 209 11.39 6.77 -3.64
N LEU A 210 11.20 5.50 -3.30
CA LEU A 210 12.16 4.79 -2.47
C LEU A 210 13.45 4.58 -3.27
N THR A 211 14.55 5.13 -2.76
CA THR A 211 15.89 4.98 -3.32
C THR A 211 16.64 3.82 -2.65
N GLU A 212 17.82 3.47 -3.17
CA GLU A 212 18.68 2.46 -2.52
C GLU A 212 19.11 2.89 -1.11
N HIS A 213 19.45 4.17 -0.93
CA HIS A 213 19.75 4.73 0.39
C HIS A 213 18.53 4.67 1.32
N GLY A 214 17.35 5.07 0.84
CA GLY A 214 16.11 4.97 1.62
C GLY A 214 15.75 3.53 1.99
N PHE A 215 16.02 2.57 1.10
CA PHE A 215 15.90 1.14 1.40
C PHE A 215 16.88 0.72 2.50
N ALA A 216 18.13 1.15 2.42
CA ALA A 216 19.13 0.79 3.42
C ALA A 216 18.73 1.29 4.81
N GLU A 217 18.31 2.55 4.91
CA GLU A 217 17.82 3.14 6.17
C GLU A 217 16.56 2.46 6.70
N LEU A 218 15.60 2.15 5.81
CA LEU A 218 14.39 1.40 6.18
C LEU A 218 14.75 0.02 6.76
N MET A 219 15.61 -0.74 6.08
CA MET A 219 15.99 -2.09 6.51
C MET A 219 16.84 -2.04 7.79
N ARG A 220 17.69 -1.02 7.98
CA ARG A 220 18.46 -0.84 9.22
C ARG A 220 17.55 -0.62 10.40
N ALA A 221 16.58 0.29 10.25
CA ALA A 221 15.59 0.56 11.28
C ALA A 221 14.72 -0.67 11.57
N LEU A 222 14.27 -1.37 10.52
CA LEU A 222 13.45 -2.58 10.65
C LEU A 222 14.18 -3.72 11.39
N PHE A 223 15.48 -3.89 11.17
CA PHE A 223 16.29 -4.96 11.77
C PHE A 223 17.03 -4.56 13.07
N ALA A 224 16.87 -3.32 13.54
CA ALA A 224 17.65 -2.77 14.66
C ALA A 224 17.57 -3.64 15.93
N ASP A 225 16.36 -4.05 16.32
CA ASP A 225 16.14 -4.85 17.53
C ASP A 225 16.70 -6.27 17.39
N LEU A 226 16.55 -6.90 16.22
CA LEU A 226 17.12 -8.23 15.95
C LEU A 226 18.66 -8.17 15.96
N ARG A 227 19.25 -7.12 15.40
CA ARG A 227 20.70 -6.88 15.46
C ARG A 227 21.16 -6.70 16.92
N ALA A 228 20.44 -5.91 17.72
CA ALA A 228 20.75 -5.73 19.13
C ALA A 228 20.67 -7.05 19.90
N ALA A 229 19.65 -7.88 19.63
CA ALA A 229 19.51 -9.20 20.25
C ALA A 229 20.62 -10.17 19.84
N LEU A 230 21.08 -10.14 18.57
CA LEU A 230 22.22 -10.92 18.08
C LEU A 230 23.50 -10.58 18.83
N ILE A 231 23.75 -9.30 19.08
CA ILE A 231 24.93 -8.84 19.83
C ILE A 231 24.81 -9.22 21.30
N ALA A 232 23.66 -8.99 21.91
CA ALA A 232 23.46 -9.18 23.35
C ALA A 232 23.38 -10.66 23.75
N SER A 233 22.83 -11.53 22.90
CA SER A 233 22.53 -12.93 23.26
C SER A 233 22.56 -13.89 22.06
N PRO A 234 23.71 -14.03 21.37
CA PRO A 234 23.81 -14.82 20.14
C PRO A 234 23.47 -16.30 20.36
N LEU A 235 23.84 -16.88 21.51
CA LEU A 235 23.56 -18.28 21.84
C LEU A 235 22.05 -18.56 21.98
N VAL A 236 21.27 -17.59 22.46
CA VAL A 236 19.80 -17.75 22.59
C VAL A 236 19.17 -17.83 21.21
N LEU A 237 19.59 -16.96 20.30
CA LEU A 237 19.10 -16.93 18.92
C LEU A 237 19.51 -18.18 18.15
N ARG A 238 20.77 -18.64 18.29
CA ARG A 238 21.25 -19.89 17.69
C ARG A 238 20.49 -21.11 18.21
N ARG A 239 20.15 -21.17 19.51
CA ARG A 239 19.31 -22.24 20.05
C ARG A 239 17.89 -22.22 19.49
N ARG A 240 17.31 -21.04 19.25
CA ARG A 240 15.95 -20.89 18.73
C ARG A 240 15.85 -21.18 17.24
N TYR A 241 16.81 -20.68 16.46
CA TYR A 241 16.72 -20.65 14.99
C TYR A 241 17.72 -21.58 14.29
N GLY A 242 18.74 -22.08 14.99
CA GLY A 242 19.84 -22.84 14.42
C GLY A 242 20.97 -21.94 13.92
N ASP A 243 22.19 -22.51 13.88
CA ASP A 243 23.40 -21.77 13.51
C ASP A 243 23.32 -21.22 12.08
N HIS A 244 22.93 -22.04 11.12
CA HIS A 244 22.87 -21.63 9.70
C HIS A 244 21.92 -20.45 9.44
N THR A 245 20.79 -20.43 10.15
CA THR A 245 19.79 -19.36 10.04
C THR A 245 20.33 -18.05 10.63
N VAL A 246 21.04 -18.14 11.77
CA VAL A 246 21.70 -16.97 12.36
C VAL A 246 22.82 -16.45 11.47
N GLU A 247 23.66 -17.32 10.91
CA GLU A 247 24.72 -16.93 9.96
C GLU A 247 24.15 -16.21 8.72
N THR A 248 23.00 -16.66 8.21
CA THR A 248 22.32 -16.01 7.08
C THR A 248 21.86 -14.59 7.44
N VAL A 249 21.34 -14.38 8.65
CA VAL A 249 20.93 -13.06 9.12
C VAL A 249 22.13 -12.16 9.34
N GLU A 250 23.20 -12.67 9.95
CA GLU A 250 24.46 -11.93 10.12
C GLU A 250 25.04 -11.50 8.77
N ALA A 251 25.06 -12.39 7.77
CA ALA A 251 25.51 -12.08 6.41
C ALA A 251 24.63 -10.99 5.75
N PHE A 252 23.30 -11.07 5.92
CA PHE A 252 22.38 -10.03 5.46
C PHE A 252 22.66 -8.67 6.10
N LEU A 253 22.83 -8.63 7.43
CA LEU A 253 23.12 -7.40 8.17
C LEU A 253 24.47 -6.79 7.76
N GLN A 254 25.50 -7.62 7.63
CA GLN A 254 26.82 -7.17 7.14
C GLN A 254 26.75 -6.61 5.73
N ARG A 255 25.90 -7.17 4.87
CA ARG A 255 25.71 -6.63 3.51
C ARG A 255 25.02 -5.27 3.55
N LEU A 256 24.01 -5.13 4.40
CA LEU A 256 23.27 -3.89 4.59
C LEU A 256 24.15 -2.76 5.16
N GLU A 257 25.17 -3.08 5.97
CA GLU A 257 26.14 -2.09 6.50
C GLU A 257 27.10 -1.54 5.43
N ARG A 258 27.23 -2.20 4.28
CA ARG A 258 28.13 -1.79 3.19
C ARG A 258 27.47 -0.91 2.12
N GLU A 259 26.16 -0.68 2.23
CA GLU A 259 25.35 0.19 1.36
C GLU A 259 25.33 1.64 1.87
#